data_AF-A0A7C1W447-F1
#
_entry.id   AF-A0A7C1W447-F1
#
_cell.length_a   1.000
_cell.length_b   1.000
_cell.length_c   1.000
_cell.angle_alpha   90.00
_cell.angle_beta   90.00
_cell.angle_gamma   90.00
#
_symmetry.space_group_name_H-M   'P 1'
#
loop_
_entity.id
_entity.type
_entity.pdbx_description
1 polymer ?
#
loop_
_entity_poly.entity_id
_entity_poly.type
_entity_poly.pdbx_seq_one_letter_code
_entity_poly.pdbx_strand_id
1 'polypeptide(L)'
;MIDNNIAPVIATFIDKRGCFYYRTNEKGHHFHTFKISTVDASVIRLLYRLTNMGHIKENINGNGKVTYTWLVHSRSELYHLLTNILPYLKNRRKEAEEMLEFLKYKRRQHRFTSETARAAVKKRYQQSVK
;
A
#
# COMPACT_ATOMS: atom_id res chain seq x y z
N MET A 1 7.96 -10.88 13.29
CA MET A 1 7.97 -9.51 13.85
C MET A 1 9.17 -8.80 13.23
N ILE A 2 9.04 -7.57 12.75
CA ILE A 2 10.18 -6.86 12.14
C ILE A 2 11.17 -6.50 13.25
N ASP A 3 12.38 -7.05 13.20
CA ASP A 3 13.45 -6.79 14.15
C ASP A 3 14.58 -5.96 13.52
N ASN A 4 15.60 -5.63 14.33
CA ASN A 4 16.74 -4.80 13.92
C ASN A 4 17.63 -5.44 12.84
N ASN A 5 17.55 -6.76 12.63
CA ASN A 5 18.34 -7.45 11.62
C ASN A 5 17.63 -7.42 10.26
N ILE A 6 16.30 -7.55 10.25
CA ILE A 6 15.52 -7.59 8.99
C ILE A 6 15.06 -6.21 8.53
N ALA A 7 14.91 -5.23 9.44
CA ALA A 7 14.45 -3.88 9.10
C ALA A 7 15.35 -3.18 8.05
N PRO A 8 16.70 -3.23 8.14
CA PRO A 8 17.58 -2.64 7.12
C PRO A 8 17.43 -3.28 5.73
N VAL A 9 17.20 -4.60 5.70
CA VAL A 9 16.98 -5.35 4.44
C VAL A 9 15.70 -4.87 3.77
N ILE A 10 14.60 -4.81 4.53
CA ILE A 10 13.31 -4.34 4.04
C ILE A 10 13.43 -2.87 3.58
N ALA A 11 14.06 -2.01 4.37
CA ALA A 11 14.29 -0.60 4.03
C ALA A 11 15.04 -0.43 2.70
N THR A 12 16.05 -1.29 2.44
CA THR A 12 16.81 -1.27 1.17
C THR A 12 15.91 -1.54 -0.04
N PHE A 13 14.98 -2.50 0.06
CA PHE A 13 14.02 -2.76 -1.03
C PHE A 13 13.05 -1.60 -1.21
N ILE A 14 12.60 -1.02 -0.10
CA ILE A 14 11.67 0.12 -0.11
C ILE A 14 12.34 1.34 -0.73
N ASP A 15 13.56 1.71 -0.33
CA ASP A 15 14.28 2.84 -0.93
C ASP A 15 14.42 2.69 -2.44
N LYS A 16 14.73 1.48 -2.93
CA LYS A 16 14.89 1.24 -4.37
C LYS A 16 13.58 1.20 -5.15
N ARG A 17 12.52 0.58 -4.61
CA ARG A 17 11.33 0.18 -5.40
C ARG A 17 9.98 0.51 -4.75
N GLY A 18 9.98 1.05 -3.55
CA GLY A 18 8.77 1.41 -2.80
C GLY A 18 7.94 2.45 -3.53
N CYS A 19 6.65 2.20 -3.65
CA CYS A 19 5.69 3.15 -4.18
C CYS A 19 4.66 3.47 -3.09
N PHE A 20 4.65 4.73 -2.65
CA PHE A 20 3.69 5.27 -1.70
C PHE A 20 2.55 5.93 -2.47
N TYR A 21 1.31 5.56 -2.16
CA TYR A 21 0.12 6.18 -2.71
C TYR A 21 -0.84 6.53 -1.60
N TYR A 22 -1.14 7.81 -1.43
CA TYR A 22 -2.16 8.27 -0.52
C TYR A 22 -2.95 9.41 -1.16
N ARG A 23 -4.26 9.43 -0.90
CA ARG A 23 -5.15 10.51 -1.33
C ARG A 23 -6.35 10.62 -0.41
N THR A 24 -6.91 11.81 -0.35
CA THR A 24 -8.24 12.07 0.21
C THR A 24 -9.17 12.35 -0.96
N ASN A 25 -10.34 11.71 -1.01
CA ASN A 25 -11.36 12.07 -2.00
C ASN A 25 -12.20 13.27 -1.54
N GLU A 26 -13.07 13.78 -2.43
CA GLU A 26 -13.99 14.89 -2.14
C GLU A 26 -14.92 14.66 -0.93
N LYS A 27 -15.17 13.39 -0.58
CA LYS A 27 -16.00 12.98 0.57
C LYS A 27 -15.20 12.84 1.87
N GLY A 28 -13.91 13.16 1.87
CA GLY A 28 -13.02 13.00 3.02
C GLY A 28 -12.59 11.55 3.29
N HIS A 29 -12.81 10.62 2.35
CA HIS A 29 -12.33 9.25 2.50
C HIS A 29 -10.84 9.17 2.15
N HIS A 30 -10.10 8.59 3.08
CA HIS A 30 -8.66 8.38 2.98
C HIS A 30 -8.39 7.05 2.28
N PHE A 31 -7.64 7.11 1.18
CA PHE A 31 -7.08 5.94 0.51
C PHE A 31 -5.58 5.96 0.70
N HIS A 32 -5.02 4.86 1.17
CA HIS A 32 -3.57 4.66 1.27
C HIS A 32 -3.22 3.28 0.75
N THR A 33 -2.06 3.18 0.13
CA THR A 33 -1.53 1.93 -0.40
C THR A 33 -0.02 2.06 -0.53
N PHE A 34 0.69 1.05 -0.08
CA PHE A 34 2.11 0.88 -0.36
C PHE A 34 2.31 -0.35 -1.24
N LYS A 35 3.18 -0.25 -2.25
CA LYS A 35 3.50 -1.40 -3.10
C LYS A 35 4.97 -1.46 -3.53
N ILE A 36 5.45 -2.68 -3.74
CA ILE A 36 6.66 -2.97 -4.52
C ILE A 36 6.27 -3.92 -5.63
N SER A 37 6.64 -3.60 -6.87
CA SER A 37 6.43 -4.46 -8.03
C SER A 37 7.74 -4.85 -8.67
N THR A 38 7.86 -6.11 -9.11
CA THR A 38 9.01 -6.63 -9.85
C THR A 38 8.62 -7.85 -10.67
N VAL A 39 9.44 -8.19 -11.67
CA VAL A 39 9.32 -9.45 -12.42
C VAL A 39 9.87 -10.64 -11.64
N ASP A 40 10.66 -10.39 -10.59
CA ASP A 40 11.26 -11.41 -9.75
C ASP A 40 10.34 -11.77 -8.56
N ALA A 41 9.66 -12.90 -8.67
CA ALA A 41 8.77 -13.41 -7.62
C ALA A 41 9.48 -13.65 -6.28
N SER A 42 10.79 -13.98 -6.29
CA SER A 42 11.53 -14.36 -5.10
C SER A 42 11.66 -13.19 -4.12
N VAL A 43 11.86 -11.97 -4.64
CA VAL A 43 11.90 -10.72 -3.87
C VAL A 43 10.56 -10.47 -3.17
N ILE A 44 9.45 -10.61 -3.89
CA ILE A 44 8.11 -10.38 -3.34
C ILE A 44 7.77 -11.42 -2.26
N ARG A 45 8.09 -12.70 -2.51
CA ARG A 45 7.91 -13.78 -1.53
C ARG A 45 8.81 -13.61 -0.32
N LEU A 46 10.02 -13.09 -0.48
CA LEU A 46 10.92 -12.76 0.64
C LEU A 46 10.32 -11.66 1.51
N LEU A 47 9.91 -10.54 0.92
CA LEU A 47 9.31 -9.41 1.65
C LEU A 47 8.06 -9.83 2.42
N TYR A 48 7.20 -10.63 1.79
CA TYR A 48 6.02 -11.18 2.46
C TYR A 48 6.41 -12.10 3.62
N ARG A 49 7.37 -13.02 3.45
CA ARG A 49 7.83 -13.91 4.53
C ARG A 49 8.46 -13.17 5.71
N LEU A 50 9.27 -12.15 5.44
CA LEU A 50 9.95 -11.36 6.49
C LEU A 50 8.96 -10.54 7.33
N THR A 51 7.87 -10.06 6.72
CA THR A 51 6.94 -9.13 7.36
C THR A 51 5.65 -9.80 7.84
N ASN A 52 5.19 -10.83 7.13
CA ASN A 52 3.86 -11.40 7.22
C ASN A 52 2.75 -10.33 7.10
N MET A 53 2.97 -9.30 6.27
CA MET A 53 2.07 -8.15 6.08
C MET A 53 1.62 -8.03 4.64
N GLY A 54 0.40 -7.53 4.43
CA GLY A 54 -0.16 -7.29 3.10
C GLY A 54 -0.43 -8.59 2.34
N HIS A 55 -0.39 -8.53 1.01
CA HIS A 55 -0.57 -9.71 0.17
C HIS A 55 0.26 -9.63 -1.11
N ILE A 56 0.41 -10.79 -1.75
CA ILE A 56 1.08 -10.93 -3.05
C ILE A 56 0.02 -10.91 -4.14
N LYS A 57 0.24 -10.10 -5.17
CA LYS A 57 -0.57 -10.09 -6.39
C LYS A 57 0.30 -10.42 -7.59
N GLU A 58 -0.20 -11.27 -8.47
CA GLU A 58 0.38 -11.54 -9.78
C GLU A 58 -0.48 -10.86 -10.85
N ASN A 59 0.15 -10.18 -11.80
CA ASN A 59 -0.52 -9.62 -12.96
C ASN A 59 0.25 -10.00 -14.22
N ILE A 60 -0.48 -10.40 -15.25
CA ILE A 60 0.04 -10.63 -16.59
C ILE A 60 -0.36 -9.41 -17.42
N ASN A 61 0.61 -8.73 -18.03
CA ASN A 61 0.31 -7.61 -18.92
C ASN A 61 -0.11 -8.09 -20.32
N GLY A 62 -0.59 -7.18 -21.16
CA GLY A 62 -1.03 -7.52 -22.54
C GLY A 62 0.05 -8.14 -23.43
N ASN A 63 1.34 -8.02 -23.05
CA ASN A 63 2.48 -8.60 -23.76
C ASN A 63 2.93 -9.94 -23.15
N GLY A 64 2.12 -10.55 -22.27
CA GLY A 64 2.41 -11.83 -21.61
C GLY A 64 3.45 -11.76 -20.49
N LYS A 65 3.98 -10.58 -20.16
CA LYS A 65 4.98 -10.41 -19.11
C LYS A 65 4.33 -10.42 -17.73
N VAL A 66 4.82 -11.29 -16.86
CA VAL A 66 4.36 -11.43 -15.48
C VAL A 66 5.02 -10.38 -14.59
N THR A 67 4.24 -9.74 -13.73
CA THR A 67 4.70 -8.85 -12.67
C THR A 67 4.11 -9.27 -11.33
N TYR A 68 4.96 -9.42 -10.34
CA TYR A 68 4.59 -9.72 -8.96
C TYR A 68 4.62 -8.43 -8.14
N THR A 69 3.62 -8.25 -7.29
CA THR A 69 3.46 -7.07 -6.45
C THR A 69 3.22 -7.49 -5.01
N TRP A 70 4.04 -6.96 -4.10
CA TRP A 70 3.73 -6.94 -2.68
C TRP A 70 2.89 -5.70 -2.38
N LEU A 71 1.68 -5.88 -1.87
CA LEU A 71 0.71 -4.81 -1.62
C LEU A 71 0.34 -4.74 -0.14
N VAL A 72 0.68 -3.63 0.52
CA VAL A 72 0.34 -3.36 1.92
C VAL A 72 -0.67 -2.21 1.96
N HIS A 73 -1.91 -2.54 2.28
CA HIS A 73 -3.04 -1.59 2.29
C HIS A 73 -3.76 -1.52 3.63
N SER A 74 -3.59 -2.52 4.51
CA SER A 74 -4.11 -2.42 5.87
C SER A 74 -3.42 -1.26 6.58
N ARG A 75 -4.22 -0.39 7.20
CA ARG A 75 -3.71 0.77 7.94
C ARG A 75 -2.79 0.34 9.07
N SER A 76 -3.16 -0.71 9.81
CA SER A 76 -2.35 -1.22 10.92
C SER A 76 -1.04 -1.83 10.43
N GLU A 77 -1.09 -2.69 9.42
CA GLU A 77 0.11 -3.32 8.86
C GLU A 77 1.07 -2.27 8.28
N LEU A 78 0.55 -1.32 7.50
CA LEU A 78 1.39 -0.28 6.91
C LEU A 78 1.99 0.63 8.00
N TYR A 79 1.21 0.97 9.03
CA TYR A 79 1.74 1.72 10.17
C TYR A 79 2.88 0.96 10.85
N HIS A 80 2.68 -0.32 11.19
CA HIS A 80 3.71 -1.15 11.81
C HIS A 80 4.94 -1.33 10.91
N LEU A 81 4.75 -1.56 9.61
CA LEU A 81 5.85 -1.64 8.65
C LEU A 81 6.69 -0.37 8.69
N LEU A 82 6.06 0.79 8.49
CA LEU A 82 6.75 2.07 8.38
C LEU A 82 7.45 2.44 9.68
N THR A 83 6.81 2.29 10.83
CA THR A 83 7.43 2.63 12.13
C THR A 83 8.71 1.84 12.39
N ASN A 84 8.77 0.57 11.98
CA ASN A 84 9.96 -0.27 12.23
C ASN A 84 11.10 -0.01 11.23
N ILE A 85 10.80 0.38 9.99
CA ILE A 85 11.83 0.59 8.96
C ILE A 85 12.33 2.04 8.89
N LEU A 86 11.55 3.00 9.40
CA LEU A 86 11.80 4.43 9.22
C LEU A 86 13.24 4.88 9.57
N PRO A 87 13.85 4.39 10.67
CA PRO A 87 15.22 4.75 11.03
C PRO A 87 16.25 4.36 9.96
N TYR A 88 15.95 3.35 9.14
CA TYR A 88 16.85 2.74 8.18
C TYR A 88 16.63 3.24 6.73
N LEU A 89 15.55 3.98 6.47
CA LEU A 89 15.28 4.57 5.15
C LEU A 89 16.21 5.76 4.90
N LYS A 90 16.71 5.83 3.66
CA LYS A 90 17.56 6.93 3.17
C LYS A 90 16.83 7.76 2.12
N ASN A 91 16.48 7.12 1.02
CA ASN A 91 15.99 7.83 -0.17
C ASN A 91 14.50 8.16 -0.08
N ARG A 92 13.72 7.31 0.60
CA ARG A 92 12.26 7.45 0.69
C ARG A 92 11.75 7.76 2.08
N ARG A 93 12.63 8.29 2.93
CA ARG A 93 12.31 8.60 4.32
C ARG A 93 11.18 9.62 4.41
N LYS A 94 11.24 10.68 3.59
CA LYS A 94 10.23 11.75 3.57
C LYS A 94 8.86 11.21 3.16
N GLU A 95 8.76 10.43 2.08
CA GLU A 95 7.47 9.84 1.66
C GLU A 95 6.91 8.87 2.71
N ALA A 96 7.79 8.14 3.42
CA ALA A 96 7.38 7.26 4.50
C ALA A 96 6.88 8.04 5.73
N GLU A 97 7.51 9.16 6.08
CA GLU A 97 7.06 10.07 7.16
C GLU A 97 5.69 10.68 6.83
N GLU A 98 5.52 11.19 5.62
CA GLU A 98 4.24 11.76 5.14
C GLU A 98 3.14 10.71 5.12
N MET A 99 3.42 9.49 4.63
CA MET A 99 2.48 8.37 4.71
C MET A 99 2.15 8.03 6.17
N LEU A 100 3.15 7.96 7.05
CA LEU A 100 2.91 7.65 8.47
C LEU A 100 2.04 8.72 9.15
N GLU A 101 2.24 9.99 8.81
CA GLU A 101 1.36 11.08 9.24
C GLU A 101 -0.06 10.91 8.70
N PHE A 102 -0.21 10.61 7.41
CA PHE A 102 -1.51 10.31 6.79
C PHE A 102 -2.23 9.14 7.49
N LEU A 103 -1.49 8.11 7.92
CA LEU A 103 -1.98 6.98 8.71
C LEU A 103 -2.26 7.33 10.18
N LYS A 104 -1.96 8.54 10.66
CA LYS A 104 -2.39 9.03 11.98
C LYS A 104 -3.70 9.82 11.91
N TYR A 105 -4.04 10.43 10.76
CA TYR A 105 -5.29 11.19 10.60
C TYR A 105 -6.53 10.31 10.84
N LYS A 106 -7.24 10.55 11.94
CA LYS A 106 -8.39 9.78 12.46
C LYS A 106 -9.76 10.38 12.11
N ARG A 107 -9.88 11.26 11.10
CA ARG A 107 -11.22 11.79 10.76
C ARG A 107 -12.12 10.60 10.40
N ARG A 108 -13.21 10.42 11.16
CA ARG A 108 -14.08 9.23 11.14
C ARG A 108 -14.33 8.80 9.70
N GLN A 109 -13.78 7.65 9.32
CA GLN A 109 -14.12 7.03 8.05
C GLN A 109 -15.62 6.77 8.07
N HIS A 110 -16.37 7.37 7.16
CA HIS A 110 -17.66 6.80 6.79
C HIS A 110 -17.34 5.42 6.22
N ARG A 111 -17.66 4.37 7.00
CA ARG A 111 -17.45 2.98 6.57
C ARG A 111 -18.11 2.82 5.20
N PHE A 112 -17.31 2.54 4.18
CA PHE A 112 -17.82 2.14 2.88
C PHE A 112 -18.37 0.72 3.05
N THR A 113 -19.63 0.61 3.47
CA THR A 113 -20.38 -0.64 3.43
C THR A 113 -20.58 -1.09 1.98
N SER A 114 -20.82 -2.37 1.77
CA SER A 114 -21.21 -2.91 0.45
C SER A 114 -22.40 -2.17 -0.17
N GLU A 115 -23.32 -1.66 0.68
CA GLU A 115 -24.44 -0.82 0.26
C GLU A 115 -24.01 0.57 -0.22
N THR A 116 -23.14 1.27 0.52
CA THR A 116 -22.63 2.59 0.08
C THR A 116 -21.74 2.49 -1.15
N ALA A 117 -21.02 1.37 -1.32
CA ALA A 117 -20.29 1.04 -2.55
C ALA A 117 -21.24 0.80 -3.73
N ARG A 118 -22.27 -0.04 -3.56
CA ARG A 118 -23.30 -0.28 -4.58
C ARG A 118 -24.04 1.00 -4.96
N ALA A 119 -24.37 1.84 -4.00
CA ALA A 119 -25.03 3.12 -4.24
C ALA A 119 -24.13 4.10 -5.03
N ALA A 120 -22.82 4.16 -4.71
CA ALA A 120 -21.87 5.00 -5.42
C ALA A 120 -21.64 4.52 -6.87
N VAL A 121 -21.55 3.20 -7.08
CA VAL A 121 -21.44 2.62 -8.43
C VAL A 121 -22.72 2.87 -9.23
N LYS A 122 -23.91 2.62 -8.66
CA LYS A 122 -25.20 2.86 -9.31
C LYS A 122 -25.37 4.32 -9.76
N LYS A 123 -24.98 5.27 -8.91
CA LYS A 123 -25.00 6.71 -9.23
C LYS A 123 -24.09 7.07 -10.41
N ARG A 124 -22.92 6.41 -10.51
CA ARG A 124 -21.95 6.66 -11.60
C ARG A 124 -22.48 6.18 -12.96
N TYR A 125 -23.15 5.04 -13.00
CA TYR A 125 -23.75 4.51 -14.23
C TYR A 125 -25.02 5.27 -14.67
N GLN A 126 -25.73 5.91 -13.73
CA GLN A 126 -26.86 6.77 -14.08
C GLN A 126 -26.43 8.11 -14.69
N GLN A 127 -25.23 8.60 -14.40
CA GLN A 127 -24.71 9.85 -14.96
C GLN A 127 -24.10 9.69 -16.36
N SER A 128 -23.75 8.46 -16.76
CA SER A 128 -23.22 8.15 -18.10
C SER A 128 -24.32 7.89 -19.15
N VAL A 129 -25.59 8.03 -18.79
CA VAL A 129 -26.73 7.95 -19.71
C VAL A 129 -27.34 9.35 -19.84
N LYS A 130 -26.67 10.20 -20.61
CA LYS A 130 -27.21 11.41 -21.24
C LYS A 130 -26.49 11.62 -22.57
#